data_AF-A0A0J9E5B4-F1
#
_entry.id   AF-A0A0J9E5B4-F1
#
_cell.length_a   1.000
_cell.length_b   1.000
_cell.length_c   1.000
_cell.angle_alpha   90.00
_cell.angle_beta   90.00
_cell.angle_gamma   90.00
#
_symmetry.space_group_name_H-M   'P 1'
#
loop_
_entity.id
_entity.type
_entity.pdbx_description
1 polymer ?
#
loop_
_entity_poly.entity_id
_entity_poly.type
_entity_poly.pdbx_seq_one_letter_code
_entity_poly.pdbx_strand_id
1 'polypeptide(L)'
;MSRNIYTTTLRLNLDNAADREAWEHLQRLDKKTHRSVSCAVIADVNAYFGRQEQLAADPYLETREKEGAFLQEIQETIRESLQTAAPMNFAPWMQLMQGAVPADTAEKPEESEDMDAALDFADSF
;
A
#
# COMPACT_ATOMS: atom_id res chain seq x y z
N MET A 1 33.40 -12.77 26.51
CA MET A 1 32.26 -12.37 25.66
C MET A 1 32.53 -10.96 25.13
N SER A 2 32.85 -10.83 23.84
CA SER A 2 33.09 -9.55 23.19
C SER A 2 31.78 -8.81 23.01
N ARG A 3 31.65 -7.61 23.62
CA ARG A 3 30.52 -6.72 23.34
C ARG A 3 30.74 -6.11 21.96
N ASN A 4 30.00 -6.58 20.96
CA ASN A 4 29.96 -6.00 19.64
C ASN A 4 29.01 -4.79 19.65
N ILE A 5 29.50 -3.64 20.13
CA ILE A 5 28.72 -2.41 20.22
C ILE A 5 29.23 -1.42 19.17
N TYR A 6 28.32 -0.96 18.31
CA TYR A 6 28.55 0.13 17.39
C TYR A 6 27.81 1.36 17.87
N THR A 7 28.52 2.49 17.98
CA THR A 7 27.94 3.77 18.39
C THR A 7 28.00 4.74 17.22
N THR A 8 26.83 5.25 16.82
CA THR A 8 26.69 6.32 15.84
C THR A 8 26.12 7.56 16.53
N THR A 9 26.63 8.74 16.18
CA THR A 9 26.10 10.02 16.66
C THR A 9 24.96 10.48 15.75
N LEU A 10 23.80 10.82 16.33
CA LEU A 10 22.70 11.47 15.63
C LEU A 10 22.83 12.99 15.79
N ARG A 11 23.03 13.71 14.69
CA ARG A 11 23.07 15.17 14.65
C ARG A 11 21.80 15.67 13.98
N LEU A 12 21.05 16.52 14.66
CA LEU A 12 19.83 17.15 14.15
C LEU A 12 20.13 18.62 13.89
N ASN A 13 19.82 19.09 12.69
CA ASN A 13 19.89 20.51 12.35
C ASN A 13 18.53 21.18 12.56
N LEU A 14 18.40 22.03 13.59
CA LEU A 14 17.12 22.68 13.90
C LEU A 14 16.66 23.71 12.86
N ASP A 15 17.51 24.09 11.91
CA ASP A 15 17.11 24.90 10.76
C ASP A 15 16.34 24.08 9.71
N ASN A 16 16.52 22.75 9.70
CA ASN A 16 15.72 21.83 8.89
C ASN A 16 14.42 21.49 9.63
N ALA A 17 13.30 21.60 8.94
CA ALA A 17 11.98 21.30 9.51
C ALA A 17 11.85 19.85 9.97
N ALA A 18 12.34 18.89 9.18
CA ALA A 18 12.24 17.45 9.51
C ALA A 18 13.05 17.10 10.78
N ASP A 19 14.28 17.60 10.85
CA ASP A 19 15.16 17.40 12.01
C ASP A 19 14.60 18.09 13.27
N ARG A 20 13.97 19.26 13.12
CA ARG A 20 13.29 19.97 14.21
C ARG A 20 12.10 19.19 14.74
N GLU A 21 11.27 18.65 13.85
CA GLU A 21 10.14 17.80 14.23
C GLU A 21 10.62 16.55 14.97
N ALA A 22 11.64 15.86 14.44
CA ALA A 22 12.28 14.73 15.10
C ALA A 22 12.79 15.11 16.50
N TRP A 23 13.42 16.28 16.64
CA TRP A 23 13.87 16.80 17.93
C TRP A 23 12.71 17.03 18.91
N GLU A 24 11.60 17.61 18.48
CA GLU A 24 10.42 17.81 19.33
C GLU A 24 9.81 16.49 19.80
N HIS A 25 9.75 15.47 18.94
CA HIS A 25 9.31 14.12 19.32
C HIS A 25 10.23 13.50 20.39
N LEU A 26 11.55 13.67 20.22
CA LEU A 26 12.52 13.21 21.21
C LEU A 26 12.43 13.96 22.55
N GLN A 27 11.97 15.22 22.55
CA GLN A 27 11.73 15.99 23.78
C GLN A 27 10.48 15.53 24.53
N ARG A 28 9.43 15.14 23.82
CA ARG A 28 8.18 14.63 24.41
C ARG A 28 8.24 13.16 24.79
N LEU A 29 9.39 12.52 24.59
CA LEU A 29 9.56 11.09 24.79
C LEU A 29 9.32 10.71 26.26
N ASP A 30 8.34 9.83 26.49
CA ASP A 30 8.11 9.29 27.83
C ASP A 30 9.23 8.30 28.19
N LYS A 31 10.03 8.67 29.19
CA LYS A 31 11.14 7.87 29.71
C LYS A 31 10.69 6.55 30.34
N LYS A 32 9.39 6.39 30.62
CA LYS A 32 8.80 5.12 31.08
C LYS A 32 8.67 4.11 29.94
N THR A 33 8.32 4.57 28.74
CA THR A 33 8.11 3.73 27.56
C THR A 33 9.43 3.44 26.85
N HIS A 34 10.31 4.44 26.74
CA HIS A 34 11.62 4.30 26.12
C HIS A 34 12.72 4.70 27.10
N ARG A 35 13.54 3.71 27.49
CA ARG A 35 14.64 3.88 28.47
C ARG A 35 15.68 4.93 28.02
N SER A 36 15.81 5.18 26.72
CA SER A 36 16.73 6.18 26.16
C SER A 36 16.26 6.65 24.77
N VAL A 37 16.78 7.81 24.36
CA VAL A 37 16.62 8.34 23.00
C VAL A 37 17.10 7.32 21.96
N SER A 38 18.25 6.68 22.20
CA SER A 38 18.76 5.63 21.30
C SER A 38 17.80 4.46 21.17
N CYS A 39 17.11 4.06 22.24
CA CYS A 39 16.12 2.98 22.17
C CYS A 39 14.93 3.36 21.28
N ALA A 40 14.44 4.61 21.40
CA ALA A 40 13.36 5.11 20.54
C ALA A 40 13.79 5.19 19.07
N VAL A 41 14.98 5.71 18.80
CA VAL A 41 15.52 5.79 17.44
C VAL A 41 15.70 4.39 16.83
N ILE A 42 16.21 3.42 17.60
CA ILE A 42 16.33 2.03 17.12
C ILE A 42 14.96 1.43 16.80
N ALA A 43 13.96 1.65 17.67
CA ALA A 43 12.61 1.13 17.45
C ALA A 43 11.99 1.72 16.16
N ASP A 44 12.15 3.02 15.94
CA ASP A 44 11.61 3.69 14.76
C ASP A 44 12.31 3.27 13.46
N VAL A 45 13.65 3.14 13.48
CA VAL A 45 14.43 2.61 12.35
C VAL A 45 13.98 1.19 12.00
N ASN A 46 13.86 0.30 12.99
CA ASN A 46 13.40 -1.06 12.76
C ASN A 46 11.97 -1.11 12.23
N ALA A 47 11.08 -0.25 12.73
CA ALA A 47 9.70 -0.18 12.27
C ALA A 47 9.59 0.34 10.83
N TYR A 48 10.40 1.35 10.47
CA TYR A 48 10.46 1.88 9.11
C TYR A 48 10.92 0.81 8.11
N PHE A 49 12.10 0.22 8.34
CA PHE A 49 12.63 -0.80 7.43
C PHE A 49 11.80 -2.08 7.44
N GLY A 50 11.28 -2.51 8.59
CA GLY A 50 10.36 -3.64 8.65
C GLY A 50 9.11 -3.44 7.81
N ARG A 51 8.52 -2.23 7.81
CA ARG A 51 7.40 -1.89 6.92
C ARG A 51 7.82 -1.88 5.45
N GLN A 52 8.98 -1.32 5.12
CA GLN A 52 9.49 -1.32 3.74
C GLN A 52 9.73 -2.75 3.22
N GLU A 53 10.28 -3.62 4.04
CA GLU A 53 10.47 -5.04 3.71
C GLU A 53 9.13 -5.76 3.53
N GLN A 54 8.15 -5.49 4.39
CA GLN A 54 6.80 -6.05 4.27
C GLN A 54 6.11 -5.59 2.99
N LEU A 55 6.21 -4.30 2.65
CA LEU A 55 5.67 -3.77 1.39
C LEU A 55 6.40 -4.32 0.15
N ALA A 56 7.71 -4.55 0.25
CA ALA A 56 8.47 -5.18 -0.82
C ALA A 56 8.10 -6.66 -1.01
N ALA A 57 7.79 -7.36 0.08
CA ALA A 57 7.35 -8.75 0.06
C ALA A 57 5.89 -8.92 -0.37
N ASP A 58 5.02 -7.99 0.04
CA ASP A 58 3.60 -7.94 -0.34
C ASP A 58 3.23 -6.50 -0.74
N PRO A 59 3.29 -6.17 -2.05
CA PRO A 59 2.93 -4.85 -2.58
C PRO A 59 1.48 -4.43 -2.31
N TYR A 60 0.63 -5.36 -1.88
CA TYR A 60 -0.80 -5.15 -1.62
C TYR A 60 -1.14 -5.28 -0.13
N LEU A 61 -0.16 -5.19 0.78
CA LEU A 61 -0.37 -5.34 2.22
C LEU A 61 -1.51 -4.45 2.77
N GLU A 62 -1.52 -3.16 2.38
CA GLU A 62 -2.55 -2.21 2.82
C GLU A 62 -3.90 -2.40 2.11
N THR A 63 -3.89 -2.88 0.86
CA THR A 63 -5.12 -3.16 0.12
C THR A 63 -5.75 -4.47 0.58
N ARG A 64 -5.00 -5.50 0.98
CA ARG A 64 -5.56 -6.77 1.46
C ARG A 64 -6.29 -6.70 2.79
N GLU A 65 -5.78 -5.94 3.76
CA GLU A 65 -6.48 -5.77 5.04
C GLU A 65 -7.77 -4.98 4.85
N LYS A 66 -7.73 -3.91 4.05
CA LYS A 66 -8.90 -3.08 3.73
C LYS A 66 -9.91 -3.81 2.83
N GLU A 67 -9.44 -4.55 1.84
CA GLU A 67 -10.25 -5.42 0.99
C GLU A 67 -10.88 -6.53 1.83
N GLY A 68 -10.14 -7.14 2.75
CA GLY A 68 -10.67 -8.16 3.66
C GLY A 68 -11.80 -7.62 4.54
N ALA A 69 -11.60 -6.46 5.16
CA ALA A 69 -12.62 -5.79 5.96
C ALA A 69 -13.85 -5.38 5.12
N PHE A 70 -13.62 -4.85 3.92
CA PHE A 70 -14.67 -4.48 2.98
C PHE A 70 -15.48 -5.70 2.49
N LEU A 71 -14.81 -6.80 2.17
CA LEU A 71 -15.47 -8.05 1.78
C LEU A 71 -16.28 -8.65 2.94
N GLN A 72 -15.79 -8.54 4.19
CA GLN A 72 -16.54 -8.95 5.36
C GLN A 72 -17.80 -8.10 5.55
N GLU A 73 -17.69 -6.78 5.45
CA GLU A 73 -18.83 -5.85 5.56
C GLU A 73 -19.89 -6.12 4.47
N ILE A 74 -19.47 -6.38 3.23
CA ILE A 74 -20.38 -6.80 2.15
C ILE A 74 -21.07 -8.13 2.49
N GLN A 75 -20.32 -9.13 2.95
CA GLN A 75 -20.90 -10.44 3.30
C GLN A 75 -21.91 -10.34 4.44
N GLU A 76 -21.63 -9.54 5.46
CA GLU A 76 -22.55 -9.30 6.58
C GLU A 76 -23.80 -8.56 6.11
N THR A 77 -23.65 -7.49 5.33
CA THR A 77 -24.78 -6.74 4.76
C THR A 77 -25.67 -7.63 3.90
N ILE A 78 -25.09 -8.49 3.06
CA ILE A 78 -25.84 -9.45 2.25
C ILE A 78 -26.57 -10.44 3.17
N ARG A 79 -25.89 -11.02 4.16
CA ARG A 79 -26.50 -11.98 5.09
C ARG A 79 -27.69 -11.40 5.84
N GLU A 80 -27.56 -10.17 6.35
CA GLU A 80 -28.64 -9.47 7.04
C GLU A 80 -29.81 -9.15 6.10
N SER A 81 -29.51 -8.71 4.86
CA SER A 81 -30.55 -8.45 3.86
C SER A 81 -31.33 -9.73 3.50
N LEU A 82 -30.66 -10.88 3.41
CA LEU A 82 -31.28 -12.17 3.09
C LEU A 82 -32.08 -12.77 4.26
N GLN A 83 -31.67 -12.51 5.49
CA GLN A 83 -32.42 -12.93 6.68
C GLN A 83 -33.67 -12.08 6.91
N THR A 84 -33.64 -10.82 6.48
CA THR A 84 -34.73 -9.86 6.72
C THR A 84 -35.78 -9.86 5.61
N ALA A 85 -35.44 -10.26 4.38
CA ALA A 85 -36.35 -10.22 3.23
C ALA A 85 -36.66 -11.62 2.65
N ALA A 86 -37.92 -12.04 2.73
CA ALA A 86 -38.48 -13.08 1.86
C ALA A 86 -38.39 -12.66 0.37
N PRO A 87 -38.56 -13.60 -0.59
CA PRO A 87 -37.68 -13.75 -1.76
C PRO A 87 -37.50 -12.43 -2.54
N MET A 88 -36.35 -11.77 -2.34
CA MET A 88 -35.99 -10.59 -3.11
C MET A 88 -35.32 -11.01 -4.43
N ASN A 89 -35.79 -10.39 -5.52
CA ASN A 89 -35.30 -10.60 -6.87
C ASN A 89 -33.84 -10.13 -6.97
N PHE A 90 -32.89 -11.08 -7.10
CA PHE A 90 -31.43 -10.83 -7.20
C PHE A 90 -30.99 -10.13 -8.50
N ALA A 91 -31.92 -9.90 -9.44
CA ALA A 91 -31.63 -9.32 -10.75
C ALA A 91 -30.88 -7.97 -10.72
N PRO A 92 -31.22 -6.99 -9.84
CA PRO A 92 -30.49 -5.72 -9.79
C PRO A 92 -29.03 -5.87 -9.32
N TRP A 93 -28.76 -6.86 -8.45
CA TRP A 93 -27.42 -7.14 -7.95
C TRP A 93 -26.56 -7.87 -8.99
N MET A 94 -27.15 -8.80 -9.75
CA MET A 94 -26.48 -9.42 -10.91
C MET A 94 -26.18 -8.41 -12.02
N GLN A 95 -27.07 -7.46 -12.28
CA GLN A 95 -26.84 -6.39 -13.27
C GLN A 95 -25.64 -5.51 -12.87
N LEU A 96 -25.49 -5.23 -11.57
CA LEU A 96 -24.36 -4.45 -11.06
C LEU A 96 -23.03 -5.22 -11.15
N MET A 97 -23.03 -6.53 -10.83
CA MET A 97 -21.84 -7.37 -11.02
C MET A 97 -21.44 -7.51 -12.49
N GLN A 98 -22.40 -7.57 -13.41
CA GLN A 98 -22.11 -7.61 -14.86
C GLN A 98 -21.49 -6.32 -15.38
N GLY A 99 -21.75 -5.17 -14.73
CA GLY A 99 -21.09 -3.89 -15.04
C GLY A 99 -19.72 -3.71 -14.38
N ALA A 100 -19.35 -4.56 -13.42
CA ALA A 100 -18.06 -4.56 -12.72
C ALA A 100 -17.03 -5.53 -13.32
N VAL A 101 -17.41 -6.30 -14.36
CA VAL A 101 -16.44 -7.00 -15.19
C VAL A 101 -15.71 -5.92 -15.98
N PRO A 102 -14.38 -5.73 -15.82
CA PRO A 102 -13.66 -4.86 -16.72
C PRO A 102 -13.93 -5.39 -18.12
N ALA A 103 -14.39 -4.52 -19.02
CA ALA A 103 -14.45 -4.85 -20.43
C ALA A 103 -13.08 -5.40 -20.79
N ASP A 104 -13.03 -6.70 -21.03
CA ASP A 104 -11.92 -7.34 -21.71
C ASP A 104 -11.80 -6.54 -23.00
N THR A 105 -10.79 -5.67 -23.08
CA THR A 105 -10.42 -5.01 -24.32
C THR A 105 -9.92 -6.14 -25.20
N ALA A 106 -10.88 -6.84 -25.82
CA ALA A 106 -10.66 -7.59 -27.02
C ALA A 106 -10.19 -6.57 -28.05
N GLU A 107 -8.87 -6.39 -28.10
CA GLU A 107 -8.18 -5.77 -29.21
C GLU A 107 -8.64 -6.52 -30.46
N LYS A 108 -9.61 -5.90 -31.14
CA LYS A 108 -9.93 -6.20 -32.51
C LYS A 108 -8.64 -5.96 -33.31
N PRO A 109 -8.14 -6.94 -34.10
CA PRO A 109 -6.99 -6.70 -34.95
C PRO A 109 -7.42 -5.70 -36.03
N GLU A 110 -7.16 -4.42 -35.78
CA GLU A 110 -7.18 -3.39 -36.81
C GLU A 110 -5.89 -3.60 -37.62
N GLU A 111 -6.10 -3.76 -38.92
CA GLU A 111 -5.08 -4.14 -39.89
C GLU A 111 -3.93 -3.11 -39.95
N SER A 112 -2.78 -3.67 -40.25
CA SER A 112 -1.46 -3.08 -40.44
C SER A 112 -1.40 -2.01 -41.53
N GLU A 113 -1.54 -0.74 -41.15
CA GLU A 113 -1.07 0.39 -42.00
C GLU A 113 0.08 1.18 -41.36
N ASP A 114 0.21 1.17 -40.02
CA ASP A 114 1.27 1.91 -39.32
C ASP A 114 2.63 1.19 -39.27
N MET A 115 2.66 -0.12 -39.55
CA MET A 115 3.91 -0.90 -39.55
C MET A 115 4.76 -0.68 -40.81
N ASP A 116 4.15 -0.31 -41.94
CA ASP A 116 4.89 -0.02 -43.18
C ASP A 116 5.68 1.29 -43.08
N ALA A 117 5.16 2.29 -42.36
CA ALA A 117 5.88 3.55 -42.11
C ALA A 117 7.09 3.37 -41.19
N ALA A 118 7.05 2.41 -40.27
CA ALA A 118 8.17 2.10 -39.37
C ALA A 118 9.32 1.36 -40.08
N LEU A 119 9.01 0.61 -41.15
CA LEU A 119 10.02 -0.09 -41.95
C LEU A 119 10.74 0.84 -42.94
N ASP A 120 10.07 1.87 -43.46
CA ASP A 120 10.69 2.86 -44.36
C ASP A 120 11.74 3.76 -43.66
N PHE A 121 11.62 3.95 -42.34
CA PHE A 121 12.62 4.67 -41.55
C PHE A 121 13.94 3.90 -41.38
N ALA A 122 13.89 2.57 -41.32
CA ALA A 122 15.08 1.74 -41.06
C ALA A 122 16.02 1.61 -42.27
N ASP A 123 15.52 1.84 -43.50
CA ASP A 123 16.30 1.76 -44.74
C ASP A 123 16.97 3.10 -45.12
N SER A 124 16.89 4.11 -44.25
CA SER A 124 17.39 5.47 -44.51
C SER A 124 18.81 5.79 -43.98
N PHE A 125 19.59 4.78 -43.58
CA PHE A 125 20.99 4.92 -43.13
C PHE A 125 22.00 4.19 -44.02
#